data_AF-A0A1F9NMB1-F1
#
_entry.id   AF-A0A1F9NMB1-F1
#
_cell.length_a   1.000
_cell.length_b   1.000
_cell.length_c   1.000
_cell.angle_alpha   90.00
_cell.angle_beta   90.00
_cell.angle_gamma   90.00
#
_symmetry.space_group_name_H-M   'P 1'
#
loop_
_entity.id
_entity.type
_entity.pdbx_description
1 polymer ?
#
loop_
_entity_poly.entity_id
_entity_poly.type
_entity_poly.pdbx_seq_one_letter_code
_entity_poly.pdbx_strand_id
1 'polypeptide(L)'
;MNERGLKMIWFSAVSHREDPRVSLDGVPAPCHEVDSLFETVLLIKPVGDAMKLEIVKCDSCKLDPGTILMLDPSTMLIKKG
;
A
#
# COMPACT_ATOMS: atom_id res chain seq x y z
N MET A 1 -30.23 5.36 13.57
CA MET A 1 -29.82 4.87 14.91
C MET A 1 -29.33 3.43 14.69
N ASN A 2 -28.06 3.09 14.46
CA ASN A 2 -26.76 3.65 14.84
C ASN A 2 -25.81 3.72 13.63
N GLU A 3 -25.30 4.91 13.29
CA GLU A 3 -24.17 5.06 12.36
C GLU A 3 -22.95 5.50 13.17
N ARG A 4 -22.31 4.55 13.83
CA ARG A 4 -21.00 4.70 14.48
C ARG A 4 -20.18 3.52 13.96
N GLY A 5 -19.15 3.65 13.15
CA GLY A 5 -18.32 4.81 12.85
C GLY A 5 -16.86 4.36 12.67
N LEU A 6 -16.62 3.19 12.09
CA LEU A 6 -15.31 2.77 11.59
C LEU A 6 -15.42 2.78 10.08
N LYS A 7 -15.11 3.92 9.45
CA LYS A 7 -15.20 4.03 7.99
C LYS A 7 -14.01 3.38 7.28
N MET A 8 -12.89 3.17 7.96
CA MET A 8 -11.67 2.56 7.43
C MET A 8 -10.86 1.93 8.58
N ILE A 9 -10.39 0.70 8.40
CA ILE A 9 -9.40 0.07 9.28
C ILE A 9 -8.14 -0.17 8.46
N TRP A 10 -6.99 0.27 8.97
CA TRP A 10 -5.71 0.10 8.32
C TRP A 10 -4.87 -0.93 9.06
N PHE A 11 -4.24 -1.81 8.28
CA PHE A 11 -3.27 -2.77 8.76
C PHE A 11 -1.92 -2.45 8.13
N SER A 12 -0.84 -2.82 8.82
CA SER A 12 0.51 -2.74 8.27
C SER A 12 1.23 -4.06 8.50
N ALA A 13 2.05 -4.46 7.53
CA ALA A 13 2.87 -5.65 7.59
C ALA A 13 4.22 -5.35 6.94
N VAL A 14 5.27 -6.04 7.40
CA VAL A 14 6.61 -5.95 6.81
C VAL A 14 6.78 -7.09 5.81
N SER A 15 7.15 -6.74 4.58
CA SER A 15 7.56 -7.72 3.56
C SER A 15 9.07 -7.92 3.60
N HIS A 16 9.50 -9.18 3.46
CA HIS A 16 10.92 -9.51 3.34
C HIS A 16 11.35 -9.40 1.87
N ARG A 17 12.43 -8.65 1.60
CA ARG A 17 12.94 -8.42 0.24
C ARG A 17 13.29 -9.69 -0.54
N GLU A 18 13.58 -10.78 0.18
CA GLU A 18 13.99 -12.07 -0.37
C GLU A 18 12.82 -13.07 -0.48
N ASP A 19 11.61 -12.68 -0.07
CA ASP A 19 10.41 -13.49 -0.22
C ASP A 19 9.69 -13.11 -1.51
N PRO A 20 9.75 -13.96 -2.56
CA PRO A 20 9.18 -13.63 -3.86
C PRO A 20 7.67 -13.89 -3.94
N ARG A 21 7.03 -14.39 -2.87
CA ARG A 21 5.62 -14.77 -2.90
C ARG A 21 4.74 -13.54 -3.02
N VAL A 22 3.88 -13.55 -4.03
CA VAL A 22 2.90 -12.51 -4.33
C VAL A 22 1.56 -13.15 -4.68
N SER A 23 0.47 -12.42 -4.44
CA SER A 23 -0.87 -12.81 -4.90
C SER A 23 -1.06 -12.55 -6.40
N LEU A 24 -2.23 -12.90 -6.94
CA LEU A 24 -2.59 -12.58 -8.33
C LEU A 24 -2.62 -11.07 -8.59
N ASP A 25 -3.02 -10.28 -7.59
CA ASP A 25 -3.04 -8.81 -7.63
C ASP A 25 -1.66 -8.20 -7.31
N GLY A 26 -0.63 -9.02 -7.06
CA GLY A 26 0.73 -8.57 -6.77
C GLY A 26 1.01 -8.23 -5.30
N VAL A 27 0.09 -8.56 -4.39
CA VAL A 27 0.26 -8.30 -2.95
C VAL A 27 1.34 -9.22 -2.37
N PRO A 28 2.42 -8.70 -1.74
CA PRO A 28 3.51 -9.53 -1.26
C PRO A 28 3.16 -10.28 0.04
N ALA A 29 3.94 -11.32 0.34
CA ALA A 29 3.93 -11.94 1.67
C ALA A 29 4.23 -10.89 2.78
N PRO A 30 3.57 -11.01 3.96
CA PRO A 30 2.69 -12.11 4.37
C PRO A 30 1.25 -12.01 3.86
N CYS A 31 0.82 -10.86 3.33
CA CYS A 31 -0.58 -10.61 3.00
C CYS A 31 -1.07 -11.28 1.70
N HIS A 32 -0.19 -11.92 0.93
CA HIS A 32 -0.51 -12.56 -0.35
C HIS A 32 -1.67 -13.57 -0.34
N GLU A 33 -1.94 -14.26 0.76
CA GLU A 33 -3.03 -15.24 0.87
C GLU A 33 -4.36 -14.62 1.33
N VAL A 34 -4.32 -13.36 1.80
CA VAL A 34 -5.47 -12.65 2.41
C VAL A 34 -5.75 -11.32 1.71
N ASP A 35 -5.25 -11.16 0.48
CA ASP A 35 -5.36 -9.94 -0.32
C ASP A 35 -6.82 -9.52 -0.61
N SER A 36 -7.71 -10.50 -0.75
CA SER A 36 -9.15 -10.31 -0.93
C SER A 36 -9.83 -9.57 0.22
N LEU A 37 -9.22 -9.53 1.42
CA LEU A 37 -9.77 -8.80 2.57
C LEU A 37 -9.57 -7.28 2.46
N PHE A 38 -8.70 -6.81 1.56
CA PHE A 38 -8.34 -5.41 1.44
C PHE A 38 -8.86 -4.82 0.13
N GLU A 39 -9.57 -3.70 0.23
CA GLU A 39 -9.98 -2.89 -0.93
C GLU A 39 -8.84 -2.04 -1.49
N THR A 40 -7.82 -1.75 -0.66
CA THR A 40 -6.65 -0.94 -1.04
C THR A 40 -5.40 -1.51 -0.40
N VAL A 41 -4.35 -1.72 -1.20
CA VAL A 41 -3.04 -2.17 -0.74
C VAL A 41 -1.99 -1.21 -1.25
N LEU A 42 -1.25 -0.62 -0.31
CA LEU A 42 -0.13 0.28 -0.58
C LEU A 42 1.17 -0.38 -0.14
N LEU A 43 2.19 -0.34 -0.99
CA LEU A 43 3.50 -0.91 -0.72
C LEU A 43 4.55 0.20 -0.67
N ILE A 44 5.23 0.30 0.47
CA ILE A 44 6.34 1.23 0.65
C ILE A 44 7.62 0.55 0.15
N LYS A 45 8.22 1.10 -0.91
CA LYS A 45 9.49 0.65 -1.48
C LYS A 45 10.58 1.71 -1.29
N PRO A 46 11.62 1.44 -0.48
CA PRO A 46 12.79 2.30 -0.43
C PRO A 46 13.55 2.22 -1.77
N VAL A 47 13.85 3.37 -2.38
CA VAL A 47 14.64 3.49 -3.60
C VAL A 47 15.68 4.60 -3.41
N GLY A 48 16.93 4.20 -3.14
CA GLY A 48 18.00 5.13 -2.79
C GLY A 48 17.67 5.87 -1.50
N ASP A 49 17.67 7.20 -1.55
CA ASP A 49 17.33 8.09 -0.43
C ASP A 49 15.85 8.52 -0.41
N ALA A 50 15.01 7.85 -1.21
CA ALA A 50 13.59 8.14 -1.30
C ALA A 50 12.74 6.93 -0.92
N MET A 51 11.54 7.21 -0.38
CA MET A 51 10.52 6.20 -0.15
C MET A 51 9.44 6.33 -1.23
N LYS A 52 9.29 5.31 -2.08
CA LYS A 52 8.20 5.24 -3.05
C LYS A 52 7.01 4.53 -2.43
N LEU A 53 5.81 5.03 -2.69
CA LEU A 53 4.56 4.40 -2.35
C LEU A 53 3.91 3.91 -3.64
N GLU A 54 3.86 2.60 -3.78
CA GLU A 54 3.25 1.88 -4.90
C GLU A 54 1.84 1.44 -4.51
N ILE A 55 0.89 1.66 -5.40
CA ILE A 55 -0.49 1.22 -5.21
C ILE A 55 -0.62 -0.14 -5.89
N VAL A 56 -0.63 -1.20 -5.10
CA VAL A 56 -0.66 -2.58 -5.59
C VAL A 56 -2.08 -2.97 -5.97
N LYS A 57 -3.04 -2.59 -5.12
CA LYS A 57 -4.47 -2.80 -5.34
C LYS A 57 -5.21 -1.54 -4.95
N CYS A 58 -6.18 -1.12 -5.77
CA CYS A 58 -7.15 -0.14 -5.34
C CYS A 58 -8.46 -0.23 -6.13
N ASP A 59 -9.49 -0.77 -5.47
CA ASP A 59 -10.79 -1.00 -6.10
C ASP A 59 -11.64 0.27 -6.21
N SER A 60 -11.29 1.34 -5.47
CA SER A 60 -12.05 2.60 -5.39
C SER A 60 -11.24 3.88 -5.66
N CYS A 61 -9.96 3.77 -6.06
CA CYS A 61 -9.11 4.94 -6.30
C CYS A 61 -9.41 5.59 -7.66
N LYS A 62 -9.44 6.92 -7.68
CA LYS A 62 -9.35 7.75 -8.90
C LYS A 62 -7.90 8.11 -9.25
N LEU A 63 -6.94 7.24 -8.94
CA LEU A 63 -5.54 7.49 -9.23
C LEU A 63 -5.21 6.84 -10.57
N ASP A 64 -4.56 7.59 -11.45
CA ASP A 64 -4.18 7.07 -12.76
C ASP A 64 -3.17 5.92 -12.58
N PRO A 65 -3.34 4.80 -13.31
CA PRO A 65 -2.39 3.69 -13.29
C PRO A 65 -0.96 4.20 -13.54
N GLY A 66 -0.02 3.86 -12.65
CA GLY A 66 1.37 4.28 -12.74
C GLY A 66 1.73 5.55 -11.95
N THR A 67 0.80 6.14 -11.19
CA THR A 67 1.11 7.22 -10.26
C THR A 67 2.07 6.74 -9.17
N ILE A 68 3.30 7.26 -9.18
CA ILE A 68 4.29 7.00 -8.12
C ILE A 68 4.21 8.14 -7.11
N LEU A 69 3.81 7.82 -5.88
CA LEU A 69 3.83 8.77 -4.77
C LEU A 69 5.18 8.67 -4.06
N MET A 70 5.79 9.82 -3.76
CA MET A 70 7.06 9.91 -3.04
C MET A 70 6.78 10.34 -1.60
N LEU A 71 7.32 9.61 -0.65
CA LEU A 71 7.27 9.93 0.77
C LEU A 71 8.61 10.53 1.20
N ASP A 72 8.55 11.60 1.98
CA ASP A 72 9.71 12.14 2.67
C ASP A 72 10.06 11.25 3.87
N PRO A 73 11.27 10.67 3.97
CA PRO A 73 11.61 9.72 5.04
C PRO A 73 11.63 10.33 6.45
N SER A 74 11.78 11.66 6.55
CA SER A 74 11.84 12.35 7.85
C SER A 74 10.46 12.67 8.40
N THR A 75 9.46 12.85 7.53
CA THR A 75 8.09 13.23 7.92
C THR A 75 7.05 12.16 7.63
N MET A 76 7.36 11.19 6.77
CA MET A 76 6.44 10.20 6.21
C MET A 76 5.23 10.80 5.49
N LEU A 77 5.33 12.06 5.05
CA LEU A 77 4.29 12.74 4.27
C LEU A 77 4.58 12.66 2.77
N ILE A 78 3.51 12.77 1.97
CA ILE A 78 3.61 12.82 0.51
C ILE A 78 4.32 14.11 0.08
N LYS A 79 5.43 13.94 -0.62
CA LYS A 79 6.15 15.03 -1.27
C LYS A 79 5.61 15.18 -2.69
N LYS A 80 5.00 16.34 -2.99
CA LYS A 80 4.63 16.69 -4.35
C LYS A 80 5.93 16.92 -5.14
N GLY A 81 6.06 16.22 -6.28
CA GLY A 81 7.18 16.40 -7.22
C GLY A 81 7.21 17.79 -7.83
#